data_AF-A0A1W9P4W2-F1
#
_entry.id   AF-A0A1W9P4W2-F1
#
_cell.length_a   1.000
_cell.length_b   1.000
_cell.length_c   1.000
_cell.angle_alpha   90.00
_cell.angle_beta   90.00
_cell.angle_gamma   90.00
#
_symmetry.space_group_name_H-M   'P 1'
#
loop_
_entity.id
_entity.type
_entity.pdbx_description
1 polymer ?
#
loop_
_entity_poly.entity_id
_entity_poly.type
_entity_poly.pdbx_seq_one_letter_code
_entity_poly.pdbx_strand_id
1 'polypeptide(L)' 'MQTFSIILMLFISTLGPSLVIAYVGYGAVRSLGRNPSAAPKLFLSMILSFVFAEAIAIIGLLTIYNLFR' A
#
# COMPACT_ATOMS: atom_id res chain seq x y z
N MET A 1 -8.62 24.54 12.21
CA MET A 1 -9.50 23.77 11.30
C MET A 1 -8.70 23.02 10.23
N GLN A 2 -7.76 23.66 9.51
CA GLN A 2 -6.99 23.02 8.43
C GLN A 2 -6.19 21.78 8.85
N THR A 3 -5.52 21.79 10.00
CA THR A 3 -4.73 20.64 10.49
C THR A 3 -5.56 19.37 10.65
N PHE A 4 -6.80 19.49 11.13
CA PHE A 4 -7.70 18.36 11.29
C PHE A 4 -8.10 17.76 9.94
N SER A 5 -8.39 18.60 8.94
CA SER A 5 -8.68 18.16 7.58
C SER A 5 -7.50 17.43 6.93
N ILE A 6 -6.27 17.91 7.14
CA ILE A 6 -5.05 17.26 6.63
C ILE A 6 -4.88 15.87 7.23
N ILE A 7 -5.02 15.73 8.55
CA ILE A 7 -4.91 14.43 9.24
C ILE A 7 -5.94 13.44 8.70
N LEU A 8 -7.19 13.87 8.53
CA LEU A 8 -8.25 13.03 8.01
C LEU A 8 -7.99 12.58 6.57
N MET A 9 -7.57 13.50 5.70
CA MET A 9 -7.25 13.17 4.30
C MET A 9 -6.04 12.23 4.20
N LEU A 10 -5.00 12.44 5.00
CA LEU A 10 -3.85 11.54 5.05
C LEU A 10 -4.26 10.14 5.47
N PHE A 11 -5.10 10.01 6.50
CA PHE A 11 -5.58 8.72 6.97
C PHE A 11 -6.38 7.99 5.89
N ILE A 12 -7.35 8.68 5.27
CA ILE A 12 -8.17 8.09 4.19
C ILE A 12 -7.30 7.67 2.99
N SER A 13 -6.34 8.52 2.59
CA SER A 13 -5.48 8.25 1.42
C SER A 13 -4.53 7.07 1.61
N THR A 14 -4.05 6.84 2.84
CA THR A 14 -3.07 5.79 3.14
C THR A 14 -3.71 4.46 3.55
N LEU A 15 -4.98 4.48 3.98
CA LEU A 15 -5.72 3.26 4.37
C LEU A 15 -5.82 2.24 3.23
N GLY A 16 -6.17 2.67 2.01
CA GLY A 16 -6.29 1.79 0.85
C GLY A 16 -4.99 1.02 0.55
N PRO A 17 -3.87 1.72 0.30
CA PRO A 17 -2.55 1.10 0.10
C PRO A 17 -2.15 0.16 1.24
N SER A 18 -2.37 0.57 2.50
CA SER A 18 -2.03 -0.24 3.67
C SER A 18 -2.80 -1.57 3.71
N LEU A 19 -4.08 -1.56 3.33
CA LEU A 19 -4.90 -2.77 3.25
C LEU A 19 -4.43 -3.72 2.14
N VAL A 20 -4.06 -3.18 0.99
CA VAL A 20 -3.48 -3.99 -0.11
C VAL A 20 -2.19 -4.66 0.35
N ILE A 21 -1.30 -3.90 0.99
CA ILE A 21 -0.04 -4.43 1.52
C ILE A 21 -0.28 -5.55 2.53
N ALA A 22 -1.18 -5.32 3.49
CA ALA A 22 -1.53 -6.31 4.52
C ALA A 22 -2.10 -7.60 3.92
N TYR A 23 -3.06 -7.49 2.99
CA TYR A 23 -3.71 -8.64 2.37
C TYR A 23 -2.75 -9.45 1.50
N VAL A 24 -1.98 -8.78 0.65
CA VAL A 24 -1.01 -9.43 -0.24
C VAL A 24 0.13 -10.05 0.57
N GLY A 25 0.64 -9.36 1.58
CA GLY A 25 1.68 -9.90 2.47
C GLY A 25 1.20 -11.14 3.23
N TYR A 26 -0.01 -11.10 3.78
CA TYR A 26 -0.62 -12.26 4.43
C TYR A 26 -0.78 -13.45 3.47
N GLY A 27 -1.31 -13.21 2.28
CA GLY A 27 -1.48 -14.23 1.24
C GLY A 27 -0.14 -14.83 0.79
N ALA A 28 0.89 -14.00 0.67
CA ALA A 28 2.23 -14.42 0.29
C ALA A 28 2.86 -15.34 1.33
N VAL A 29 2.83 -14.95 2.61
CA VAL A 29 3.37 -15.76 3.71
C VAL A 29 2.64 -17.10 3.81
N ARG A 30 1.30 -17.09 3.71
CA ARG A 30 0.50 -18.33 3.78
C ARG A 30 0.76 -19.25 2.59
N SER A 31 0.93 -18.70 1.39
CA SER A 31 1.22 -19.49 0.18
C SER A 31 2.63 -20.09 0.24
N LEU A 32 3.62 -19.31 0.68
CA LEU A 32 4.99 -19.76 0.81
C LEU A 32 5.14 -20.85 1.88
N GLY A 33 4.42 -20.74 2.99
CA GLY A 33 4.37 -21.79 4.02
C GLY A 33 3.79 -23.11 3.54
N ARG A 34 2.95 -23.10 2.48
CA ARG A 34 2.40 -24.31 1.85
C ARG A 34 3.28 -24.86 0.73
N ASN A 35 4.00 -24.00 0.01
CA ASN A 35 4.88 -24.39 -1.08
C ASN A 35 6.10 -23.45 -1.18
N PRO A 36 7.22 -23.79 -0.51
CA PRO A 36 8.44 -22.98 -0.53
C PRO A 36 9.04 -22.80 -1.93
N SER A 37 8.88 -23.77 -2.82
CA SER A 37 9.42 -23.74 -4.18
C SER A 37 8.77 -22.67 -5.09
N ALA A 38 7.62 -22.12 -4.69
CA ALA A 38 6.92 -21.08 -5.42
C ALA A 38 7.47 -19.65 -5.16
N ALA A 39 8.42 -19.49 -4.23
CA ALA A 39 8.93 -18.19 -3.80
C ALA A 39 9.34 -17.25 -4.95
N PRO A 40 10.14 -17.67 -5.95
CA PRO A 40 10.65 -16.76 -6.97
C PRO A 40 9.53 -16.12 -7.80
N LYS A 41 8.49 -16.91 -8.10
CA LYS A 41 7.34 -16.47 -8.90
C LYS A 41 6.41 -15.56 -8.10
N LEU A 42 6.28 -15.83 -6.80
CA LEU A 42 5.40 -15.09 -5.90
C LEU A 42 6.00 -13.74 -5.50
N PHE A 43 7.32 -13.67 -5.27
CA PHE A 43 8.00 -12.42 -4.92
C PHE A 43 7.84 -11.34 -5.99
N LEU A 44 7.94 -11.70 -7.28
CA LEU A 44 7.77 -10.72 -8.36
C LEU A 44 6.37 -10.09 -8.32
N SER A 45 5.32 -10.92 -8.20
CA SER A 45 3.94 -10.44 -8.14
C SER A 45 3.66 -9.63 -6.87
N MET A 46 4.23 -10.04 -5.73
CA MET A 46 4.11 -9.34 -4.45
C MET A 46 4.76 -7.96 -4.51
N ILE A 47 6.00 -7.87 -4.99
CA ILE A 47 6.73 -6.60 -5.14
C ILE A 47 5.98 -5.66 -6.07
N LEU A 48 5.52 -6.14 -7.23
CA LEU A 48 4.73 -5.31 -8.15
C LEU A 48 3.46 -4.77 -7.48
N SER A 49 2.75 -5.61 -6.72
CA SER A 49 1.54 -5.19 -5.99
C SER A 49 1.84 -4.10 -4.95
N PHE A 50 2.93 -4.25 -4.20
CA PHE A 50 3.35 -3.24 -3.22
C PHE A 50 3.78 -1.93 -3.89
N VAL A 51 4.54 -2.01 -4.98
CA VAL A 51 4.97 -0.81 -5.73
C VAL A 51 3.76 -0.04 -6.26
N PHE A 52 2.73 -0.72 -6.79
CA PHE A 52 1.51 -0.05 -7.22
C PHE A 52 0.72 0.57 -6.05
N ALA A 53 0.64 -0.13 -4.91
CA ALA A 53 -0.01 0.41 -3.71
C ALA A 53 0.71 1.68 -3.21
N GLU A 54 2.04 1.64 -3.12
CA GLU A 54 2.85 2.79 -2.72
C GLU A 54 2.78 3.95 -3.72
N ALA A 55 2.72 3.67 -5.03
CA ALA A 55 2.53 4.72 -6.03
C ALA A 55 1.22 5.49 -5.83
N ILE A 56 0.12 4.80 -5.48
CA ILE A 56 -1.15 5.43 -5.15
C ILE A 56 -1.02 6.28 -3.88
N ALA A 57 -0.32 5.78 -2.84
CA ALA A 57 -0.08 6.52 -1.61
C ALA A 57 0.69 7.83 -1.86
N ILE A 58 1.75 7.77 -2.67
CA ILE A 58 2.57 8.93 -3.02
C ILE A 58 1.76 9.96 -3.82
N ILE A 59 0.96 9.52 -4.80
CA ILE A 59 0.10 10.42 -5.57
C ILE A 59 -0.91 11.11 -4.64
N GLY A 60 -1.54 10.36 -3.73
CA GLY A 60 -2.46 10.92 -2.73
C GLY A 60 -1.80 11.96 -1.82
N LEU A 61 -0.62 11.66 -1.31
CA LEU A 61 0.16 12.58 -0.46
C LEU A 61 0.55 13.85 -1.22
N LEU A 62 0.98 13.72 -2.49
CA LEU A 62 1.29 14.84 -3.35
C LEU A 62 0.06 15.72 -3.63
N THR A 63 -1.11 15.12 -3.90
CA THR A 63 -2.36 15.87 -4.08
C THR A 63 -2.75 16.64 -2.82
N ILE A 64 -2.65 16.00 -1.65
CA ILE A 64 -2.93 16.67 -0.36
C ILE A 64 -1.95 17.84 -0.16
N TYR A 65 -0.65 17.63 -0.38
CA TYR A 65 0.35 18.70 -0.27
C TYR A 65 0.03 19.90 -1.18
N ASN A 66 -0.35 19.65 -2.44
CA ASN A 66 -0.71 20.72 -3.37
C ASN A 66 -2.01 21.43 -3.01
N LEU A 67 -2.95 20.76 -2.34
CA LEU A 67 -4.23 21.35 -1.92
C LEU A 67 -4.10 22.30 -0.73
N PHE A 68 -3.11 22.09 0.13
CA PHE A 68 -2.89 22.87 1.37
C PHE A 68 -1.61 23.73 1.35
N ARG A 69 -0.95 23.84 0.19
CA ARG A 69 0.18 24.75 -0.03
C ARG A 69 -0.27 26.21 0.05
#